data_AF-A0A2J6HZM7-F1
#
_entry.id   AF-A0A2J6HZM7-F1
#
_cell.length_a   1.000
_cell.length_b   1.000
_cell.length_c   1.000
_cell.angle_alpha   90.00
_cell.angle_beta   90.00
_cell.angle_gamma   90.00
#
_symmetry.space_group_name_H-M   'P 1'
#
loop_
_entity.id
_entity.type
_entity.pdbx_description
1 polymer ?
#
loop_
_entity_poly.entity_id
_entity_poly.type
_entity_poly.pdbx_seq_one_letter_code
_entity_poly.pdbx_strand_id
1 'polypeptide(L)'
;GIFFKEPTGKITVSNNNFIQNIVPLNESNRSGGGICLLDAYETEVIFDANYFNNNEAYNGGGIFSRSSFNLLVTNNVFEGNESHIGGGMGIFHPAGKSKLSSSSRGFNQPTLINNTFTNNSVDYRGGALHFQCEEITPIILNSIFWENSAIYGNDVYYWAGTSDMTISYCDIDPDDIYGNWGGINNFYQDPVFIDSLCHVDTDSPCFNTGIDIIEIEGITFNCPDSDYDGDPRPSYGNVDIGADEFYVIGILHNYFTDEAKIQLRAYPNPFTVSTTIEFKIPYRGFAGAKVYDMLGNKI
;
A
#
# COMPACT_ATOMS: atom_id res chain seq x y z
N GLY A 1 9.81 17.54 -6.21
CA GLY A 1 10.11 16.13 -5.98
C GLY A 1 11.57 15.89 -5.60
N ILE A 2 11.93 14.64 -5.39
CA ILE A 2 13.30 14.17 -5.10
C ILE A 2 13.85 13.43 -6.32
N PHE A 3 15.14 13.61 -6.60
CA PHE A 3 15.82 12.95 -7.69
C PHE A 3 16.98 12.10 -7.17
N PHE A 4 16.95 10.79 -7.46
CA PHE A 4 18.03 9.85 -7.20
C PHE A 4 18.62 9.34 -8.52
N LYS A 5 19.94 9.36 -8.63
CA LYS A 5 20.66 8.76 -9.75
C LYS A 5 21.83 7.94 -9.25
N GLU A 6 21.84 6.66 -9.61
CA GLU A 6 22.85 5.67 -9.20
C GLU A 6 23.11 5.67 -7.69
N PRO A 7 22.06 5.66 -6.84
CA PRO A 7 22.26 5.70 -5.40
C PRO A 7 22.92 4.40 -4.90
N THR A 8 23.71 4.54 -3.85
CA THR A 8 24.37 3.43 -3.17
C THR A 8 23.90 3.32 -1.72
N GLY A 9 23.75 2.09 -1.23
CA GLY A 9 23.19 1.81 0.10
C GLY A 9 21.67 1.91 0.14
N LYS A 10 21.06 1.37 1.21
CA LYS A 10 19.60 1.34 1.40
C LYS A 10 19.00 2.75 1.36
N ILE A 11 17.92 2.91 0.61
CA ILE A 11 17.10 4.12 0.57
C ILE A 11 15.75 3.83 1.23
N THR A 12 15.32 4.72 2.12
CA THR A 12 13.97 4.73 2.66
C THR A 12 13.43 6.16 2.56
N VAL A 13 12.28 6.31 1.92
CA VAL A 13 11.52 7.56 1.90
C VAL A 13 10.19 7.25 2.55
N SER A 14 9.93 7.85 3.71
CA SER A 14 8.67 7.61 4.42
C SER A 14 8.11 8.82 5.13
N ASN A 15 6.79 8.84 5.32
CA ASN A 15 6.06 9.90 6.02
C ASN A 15 6.22 11.27 5.36
N ASN A 16 6.17 11.33 4.02
CA ASN A 16 6.30 12.57 3.26
C ASN A 16 5.05 12.88 2.45
N ASN A 17 4.80 14.18 2.27
CA ASN A 17 3.77 14.71 1.39
C ASN A 17 4.43 15.31 0.13
N PHE A 18 4.20 14.68 -1.02
CA PHE A 18 4.57 15.19 -2.33
C PHE A 18 3.32 15.74 -2.99
N ILE A 19 3.11 17.05 -2.87
CA ILE A 19 1.88 17.72 -3.33
C ILE A 19 2.23 18.72 -4.43
N GLN A 20 1.50 18.69 -5.54
CA GLN A 20 1.58 19.70 -6.61
C GLN A 20 2.99 19.91 -7.17
N ASN A 21 3.77 18.83 -7.27
CA ASN A 21 5.04 18.87 -7.98
C ASN A 21 4.77 18.75 -9.48
N ILE A 22 4.71 19.91 -10.15
CA ILE A 22 4.31 19.99 -11.56
C ILE A 22 5.52 20.14 -12.45
N VAL A 23 5.61 19.26 -13.44
CA VAL A 23 6.53 19.33 -14.54
C VAL A 23 5.75 19.26 -15.85
N PRO A 24 5.90 20.24 -16.76
CA PRO A 24 5.12 20.27 -17.99
C PRO A 24 5.20 18.97 -18.79
N LEU A 25 4.03 18.43 -19.17
CA LEU A 25 3.89 17.20 -19.96
C LEU A 25 4.59 17.22 -21.33
N ASN A 26 5.06 18.36 -21.83
CA ASN A 26 5.81 18.44 -23.08
C ASN A 26 7.32 18.19 -22.93
N GLU A 27 7.83 17.96 -21.72
CA GLU A 27 9.26 17.74 -21.44
C GLU A 27 9.57 16.26 -21.19
N SER A 28 9.76 15.46 -22.26
CA SER A 28 10.00 14.01 -22.20
C SER A 28 11.19 13.54 -21.34
N ASN A 29 12.08 14.45 -20.98
CA ASN A 29 13.25 14.16 -20.14
C ASN A 29 12.99 14.36 -18.65
N ARG A 30 11.76 14.75 -18.26
CA ARG A 30 11.41 14.98 -16.87
C ARG A 30 10.29 14.05 -16.42
N SER A 31 10.66 13.12 -15.56
CA SER A 31 9.78 12.09 -15.01
C SER A 31 9.78 12.18 -13.49
N GLY A 32 8.74 11.65 -12.83
CA GLY A 32 8.66 11.54 -11.39
C GLY A 32 8.34 12.87 -10.71
N GLY A 33 7.07 13.28 -10.73
CA GLY A 33 6.65 14.56 -10.13
C GLY A 33 7.02 14.61 -8.64
N GLY A 34 6.65 13.58 -7.88
CA GLY A 34 7.09 13.37 -6.50
C GLY A 34 8.52 12.84 -6.40
N ILE A 35 8.80 11.67 -6.99
CA ILE A 35 10.12 11.04 -6.92
C ILE A 35 10.55 10.52 -8.29
N CYS A 36 11.81 10.78 -8.65
CA CYS A 36 12.46 10.20 -9.82
C CYS A 36 13.68 9.39 -9.38
N LEU A 37 13.60 8.07 -9.56
CA LEU A 37 14.61 7.09 -9.16
C LEU A 37 15.23 6.45 -10.40
N LEU A 38 16.51 6.71 -10.64
CA LEU A 38 17.24 6.17 -11.76
C LEU A 38 18.40 5.29 -11.30
N ASP A 39 18.49 4.11 -11.90
CA ASP A 39 19.68 3.28 -11.90
C ASP A 39 20.09 2.78 -10.49
N ALA A 40 19.09 2.51 -9.64
CA ALA A 40 19.26 1.91 -8.31
C ALA A 40 19.20 0.37 -8.36
N TYR A 41 20.01 -0.24 -9.23
CA TYR A 41 19.94 -1.65 -9.65
C TYR A 41 19.62 -2.65 -8.52
N GLU A 42 20.61 -2.99 -7.68
CA GLU A 42 20.48 -3.91 -6.54
C GLU A 42 20.23 -3.17 -5.21
N THR A 43 20.22 -1.84 -5.26
CA THR A 43 19.98 -0.99 -4.09
C THR A 43 18.58 -1.24 -3.57
N GLU A 44 18.47 -1.61 -2.29
CA GLU A 44 17.18 -1.71 -1.58
C GLU A 44 16.56 -0.32 -1.48
N VAL A 45 15.39 -0.14 -2.08
CA VAL A 45 14.62 1.11 -2.04
C VAL A 45 13.25 0.82 -1.46
N ILE A 46 12.90 1.53 -0.40
CA ILE A 46 11.61 1.45 0.27
C ILE A 46 10.92 2.81 0.20
N PHE A 47 9.71 2.84 -0.34
CA PHE A 47 8.80 3.97 -0.26
C PHE A 47 7.63 3.56 0.61
N ASP A 48 7.52 4.14 1.80
CA ASP A 48 6.56 3.71 2.82
C ASP A 48 5.77 4.89 3.39
N ALA A 49 4.44 4.80 3.53
CA ALA A 49 3.64 5.84 4.18
C ALA A 49 3.86 7.26 3.59
N ASN A 50 3.91 7.40 2.26
CA ASN A 50 3.97 8.71 1.61
C ASN A 50 2.66 9.02 0.89
N TYR A 51 2.38 10.31 0.79
CA TYR A 51 1.23 10.82 0.08
C TYR A 51 1.66 11.58 -1.17
N PHE A 52 1.24 11.11 -2.33
CA PHE A 52 1.48 11.71 -3.64
C PHE A 52 0.16 12.28 -4.16
N ASN A 53 0.01 13.60 -4.10
CA ASN A 53 -1.22 14.27 -4.46
C ASN A 53 -1.02 15.32 -5.56
N ASN A 54 -1.82 15.21 -6.63
CA ASN A 54 -1.86 16.20 -7.71
C ASN A 54 -0.47 16.54 -8.29
N ASN A 55 0.42 15.55 -8.41
CA ASN A 55 1.71 15.73 -9.07
C ASN A 55 1.57 15.50 -10.58
N GLU A 56 2.38 16.23 -11.36
CA GLU A 56 2.36 16.15 -12.82
C GLU A 56 3.78 15.92 -13.34
N ALA A 57 3.96 14.92 -14.20
CA ALA A 57 5.23 14.67 -14.89
C ALA A 57 5.02 13.95 -16.22
N TYR A 58 6.03 13.91 -17.09
CA TYR A 58 5.89 13.20 -18.37
C TYR A 58 5.67 11.70 -18.16
N ASN A 59 6.49 11.05 -17.31
CA ASN A 59 6.26 9.67 -16.89
C ASN A 59 6.20 9.62 -15.36
N GLY A 60 5.29 8.85 -14.79
CA GLY A 60 5.23 8.66 -13.34
C GLY A 60 4.83 9.95 -12.63
N GLY A 61 3.54 10.30 -12.61
CA GLY A 61 3.07 11.54 -11.98
C GLY A 61 3.50 11.64 -10.52
N GLY A 62 3.23 10.60 -9.73
CA GLY A 62 3.78 10.45 -8.38
C GLY A 62 5.24 10.01 -8.40
N ILE A 63 5.52 8.82 -8.91
CA ILE A 63 6.87 8.22 -8.92
C ILE A 63 7.25 7.74 -10.31
N PHE A 64 8.50 8.00 -10.70
CA PHE A 64 9.14 7.33 -11.81
C PHE A 64 10.35 6.53 -11.35
N SER A 65 10.39 5.25 -11.70
CA SER A 65 11.52 4.36 -11.45
C SER A 65 12.06 3.78 -12.75
N ARG A 66 13.38 3.84 -12.92
CA ARG A 66 14.08 3.16 -14.03
C ARG A 66 15.27 2.37 -13.52
N SER A 67 15.41 1.14 -13.99
CA SER A 67 16.49 0.22 -13.61
C SER A 67 16.67 0.07 -12.08
N SER A 68 15.58 -0.06 -11.32
CA SER A 68 15.61 -0.15 -9.85
C SER A 68 14.73 -1.30 -9.38
N PHE A 69 15.33 -2.47 -9.22
CA PHE A 69 14.60 -3.74 -9.19
C PHE A 69 14.27 -4.22 -7.77
N ASN A 70 15.08 -3.85 -6.77
CA ASN A 70 14.82 -4.10 -5.36
C ASN A 70 14.00 -2.95 -4.76
N LEU A 71 12.78 -2.78 -5.29
CA LEU A 71 11.88 -1.68 -4.97
C LEU A 71 10.64 -2.22 -4.23
N LEU A 72 10.48 -1.79 -2.98
CA LEU A 72 9.32 -2.04 -2.14
C LEU A 72 8.53 -0.74 -1.96
N VAL A 73 7.24 -0.78 -2.28
CA VAL A 73 6.34 0.37 -2.16
C VAL A 73 5.16 -0.04 -1.28
N THR A 74 5.04 0.55 -0.10
CA THR A 74 4.10 0.15 0.94
C THR A 74 3.33 1.32 1.53
N ASN A 75 2.07 1.12 1.88
CA ASN A 75 1.29 2.11 2.64
C ASN A 75 1.23 3.50 2.00
N ASN A 76 1.44 3.63 0.70
CA ASN A 76 1.40 4.95 0.05
C ASN A 76 0.02 5.22 -0.52
N VAL A 77 -0.34 6.50 -0.52
CA VAL A 77 -1.55 7.00 -1.18
C VAL A 77 -1.14 7.83 -2.38
N PHE A 78 -1.62 7.44 -3.56
CA PHE A 78 -1.44 8.15 -4.83
C PHE A 78 -2.79 8.67 -5.29
N GLU A 79 -3.02 9.97 -5.13
CA GLU A 79 -4.28 10.62 -5.48
C GLU A 79 -4.09 11.70 -6.55
N GLY A 80 -4.90 11.67 -7.61
CA GLY A 80 -4.99 12.80 -8.53
C GLY A 80 -3.71 13.07 -9.33
N ASN A 81 -2.78 12.12 -9.42
CA ASN A 81 -1.52 12.37 -10.14
C ASN A 81 -1.73 12.20 -11.65
N GLU A 82 -1.10 13.10 -12.40
CA GLU A 82 -1.23 13.19 -13.85
C GLU A 82 0.10 12.91 -14.57
N SER A 83 0.04 12.16 -15.67
CA SER A 83 1.21 11.99 -16.56
C SER A 83 0.80 11.56 -17.97
N HIS A 84 1.77 11.42 -18.88
CA HIS A 84 1.49 10.69 -20.14
C HIS A 84 1.39 9.18 -19.91
N ILE A 85 2.16 8.63 -18.97
CA ILE A 85 2.26 7.19 -18.71
C ILE A 85 2.53 6.95 -17.22
N GLY A 86 1.68 6.15 -16.56
CA GLY A 86 1.76 5.83 -15.14
C GLY A 86 1.41 7.04 -14.25
N GLY A 87 0.13 7.37 -14.12
CA GLY A 87 -0.32 8.58 -13.38
C GLY A 87 0.17 8.55 -11.93
N GLY A 88 -0.12 7.47 -11.21
CA GLY A 88 0.46 7.23 -9.88
C GLY A 88 1.96 6.91 -9.97
N MET A 89 2.32 5.84 -10.69
CA MET A 89 3.70 5.40 -10.81
C MET A 89 4.04 4.74 -12.15
N GLY A 90 5.22 5.08 -12.69
CA GLY A 90 5.80 4.47 -13.88
C GLY A 90 7.11 3.74 -13.58
N ILE A 91 7.19 2.45 -13.90
CA ILE A 91 8.39 1.61 -13.70
C ILE A 91 8.91 1.11 -15.06
N PHE A 92 10.19 1.36 -15.32
CA PHE A 92 10.82 1.07 -16.61
C PHE A 92 12.13 0.28 -16.44
N HIS A 93 12.07 -1.02 -16.70
CA HIS A 93 13.12 -2.01 -16.48
C HIS A 93 13.47 -2.73 -17.82
N PRO A 94 14.38 -2.15 -18.62
CA PRO A 94 14.72 -2.70 -19.95
C PRO A 94 15.57 -3.98 -19.87
N ALA A 95 15.33 -4.94 -20.78
CA ALA A 95 16.20 -6.12 -20.92
C ALA A 95 17.60 -5.75 -21.38
N GLY A 96 18.58 -6.61 -21.08
CA GLY A 96 19.97 -6.48 -21.58
C GLY A 96 20.78 -5.30 -21.04
N LYS A 97 20.17 -4.39 -20.27
CA LYS A 97 20.87 -3.33 -19.50
C LYS A 97 20.89 -3.61 -18.00
N SER A 98 20.29 -4.70 -17.53
CA SER A 98 20.27 -5.03 -16.11
C SER A 98 21.69 -5.40 -15.63
N LYS A 99 22.27 -4.59 -14.75
CA LYS A 99 23.49 -4.94 -14.00
C LYS A 99 23.22 -5.92 -12.85
N LEU A 100 22.03 -6.54 -12.82
CA LEU A 100 21.63 -7.49 -11.80
C LEU A 100 22.51 -8.74 -11.84
N SER A 101 23.07 -9.09 -10.70
CA SER A 101 23.73 -10.36 -10.50
C SER A 101 22.76 -11.52 -10.72
N SER A 102 23.26 -12.66 -11.18
CA SER A 102 22.44 -13.86 -11.40
C SER A 102 21.80 -14.37 -10.11
N SER A 103 22.41 -14.11 -8.95
CA SER A 103 21.87 -14.44 -7.62
C SER A 103 20.69 -13.56 -7.19
N SER A 104 20.53 -12.37 -7.78
CA SER A 104 19.44 -11.45 -7.45
C SER A 104 18.23 -11.59 -8.38
N ARG A 105 18.37 -12.34 -9.48
CA ARG A 105 17.28 -12.62 -10.41
C ARG A 105 16.25 -13.54 -9.73
N GLY A 106 15.01 -13.08 -9.63
CA GLY A 106 13.90 -13.76 -8.95
C GLY A 106 13.59 -13.22 -7.56
N PHE A 107 14.55 -12.60 -6.86
CA PHE A 107 14.30 -11.98 -5.55
C PHE A 107 14.05 -10.47 -5.65
N ASN A 108 14.73 -9.80 -6.58
CA ASN A 108 14.60 -8.36 -6.76
C ASN A 108 13.55 -8.07 -7.82
N GLN A 109 12.33 -7.79 -7.38
CA GLN A 109 11.24 -7.35 -8.25
C GLN A 109 10.42 -6.23 -7.60
N PRO A 110 9.86 -5.31 -8.42
CA PRO A 110 8.97 -4.28 -7.91
C PRO A 110 7.80 -4.92 -7.16
N THR A 111 7.71 -4.63 -5.87
CA THR A 111 6.70 -5.19 -4.99
C THR A 111 5.91 -4.04 -4.37
N LEU A 112 4.61 -4.02 -4.65
CA LEU A 112 3.67 -3.03 -4.16
C LEU A 112 2.69 -3.73 -3.22
N ILE A 113 2.65 -3.34 -1.95
CA ILE A 113 1.79 -3.97 -0.94
C ILE A 113 1.04 -2.88 -0.19
N ASN A 114 -0.27 -3.02 -0.02
CA ASN A 114 -1.06 -2.08 0.79
C ASN A 114 -0.89 -0.63 0.32
N ASN A 115 -1.12 -0.34 -0.96
CA ASN A 115 -1.15 1.04 -1.44
C ASN A 115 -2.55 1.38 -1.94
N THR A 116 -2.88 2.66 -1.96
CA THR A 116 -4.13 3.15 -2.55
C THR A 116 -3.79 4.05 -3.72
N PHE A 117 -4.28 3.68 -4.90
CA PHE A 117 -4.19 4.49 -6.12
C PHE A 117 -5.59 4.93 -6.53
N THR A 118 -5.87 6.23 -6.41
CA THR A 118 -7.18 6.76 -6.79
C THR A 118 -7.10 8.03 -7.60
N ASN A 119 -8.05 8.20 -8.53
CA ASN A 119 -8.17 9.43 -9.32
C ASN A 119 -6.90 9.80 -10.12
N ASN A 120 -5.99 8.84 -10.36
CA ASN A 120 -4.81 9.09 -11.17
C ASN A 120 -5.18 8.99 -12.65
N SER A 121 -4.71 9.95 -13.46
CA SER A 121 -5.16 10.09 -14.83
C SER A 121 -3.99 10.25 -15.79
N VAL A 122 -4.07 9.54 -16.92
CA VAL A 122 -3.11 9.68 -18.01
C VAL A 122 -3.83 9.73 -19.35
N ASP A 123 -3.20 10.35 -20.34
CA ASP A 123 -3.74 10.43 -21.69
C ASP A 123 -3.33 9.24 -22.58
N TYR A 124 -2.60 8.25 -22.04
CA TYR A 124 -2.18 7.07 -22.81
C TYR A 124 -2.28 5.73 -22.07
N ARG A 125 -1.40 5.43 -21.11
CA ARG A 125 -1.26 4.07 -20.56
C ARG A 125 -1.01 4.03 -19.06
N GLY A 126 -1.78 3.23 -18.34
CA GLY A 126 -1.60 3.00 -16.90
C GLY A 126 -2.00 4.21 -16.08
N GLY A 127 -3.30 4.40 -15.84
CA GLY A 127 -3.81 5.55 -15.08
C GLY A 127 -3.21 5.56 -13.67
N ALA A 128 -3.26 4.44 -12.96
CA ALA A 128 -2.49 4.28 -11.73
C ALA A 128 -1.05 3.84 -11.99
N LEU A 129 -0.86 2.67 -12.62
CA LEU A 129 0.46 2.04 -12.76
C LEU A 129 0.80 1.74 -14.21
N HIS A 130 2.03 2.07 -14.59
CA HIS A 130 2.62 1.57 -15.82
C HIS A 130 3.91 0.80 -15.54
N PHE A 131 3.95 -0.46 -15.96
CA PHE A 131 5.12 -1.31 -15.89
C PHE A 131 5.64 -1.61 -17.29
N GLN A 132 6.91 -1.35 -17.51
CA GLN A 132 7.67 -1.88 -18.64
C GLN A 132 8.82 -2.71 -18.10
N CYS A 133 8.60 -4.01 -17.86
CA CYS A 133 9.57 -4.88 -17.23
C CYS A 133 9.74 -6.18 -18.04
N GLU A 134 10.87 -6.34 -18.73
CA GLU A 134 11.03 -7.43 -19.71
C GLU A 134 11.50 -8.76 -19.11
N GLU A 135 12.24 -8.73 -17.99
CA GLU A 135 12.82 -9.93 -17.35
C GLU A 135 12.34 -10.16 -15.91
N ILE A 136 11.60 -9.20 -15.34
CA ILE A 136 11.22 -9.18 -13.92
C ILE A 136 9.74 -8.82 -13.83
N THR A 137 8.97 -9.67 -13.17
CA THR A 137 7.52 -9.53 -13.04
C THR A 137 7.19 -8.76 -11.76
N PRO A 138 6.36 -7.70 -11.84
CA PRO A 138 5.90 -7.02 -10.63
C PRO A 138 4.97 -7.89 -9.79
N ILE A 139 4.90 -7.57 -8.51
CA ILE A 139 3.92 -8.14 -7.57
C ILE A 139 3.13 -7.01 -6.94
N ILE A 140 1.81 -7.14 -6.93
CA ILE A 140 0.86 -6.21 -6.34
C ILE A 140 -0.04 -6.99 -5.37
N LEU A 141 -0.08 -6.57 -4.11
CA LEU A 141 -0.85 -7.21 -3.05
C LEU A 141 -1.63 -6.17 -2.23
N ASN A 142 -2.79 -6.56 -1.71
CA ASN A 142 -3.57 -5.79 -0.72
C ASN A 142 -3.79 -4.32 -1.11
N SER A 143 -3.87 -3.98 -2.40
CA SER A 143 -3.91 -2.59 -2.85
C SER A 143 -5.29 -2.23 -3.41
N ILE A 144 -5.66 -0.96 -3.27
CA ILE A 144 -6.89 -0.40 -3.83
C ILE A 144 -6.56 0.38 -5.10
N PHE A 145 -7.35 0.15 -6.14
CA PHE A 145 -7.35 0.90 -7.38
C PHE A 145 -8.77 1.39 -7.66
N TRP A 146 -8.96 2.71 -7.64
CA TRP A 146 -10.30 3.29 -7.73
C TRP A 146 -10.33 4.59 -8.53
N GLU A 147 -11.22 4.68 -9.53
CA GLU A 147 -11.39 5.88 -10.36
C GLU A 147 -10.11 6.36 -11.07
N ASN A 148 -9.17 5.47 -11.37
CA ASN A 148 -8.06 5.82 -12.25
C ASN A 148 -8.53 5.84 -13.72
N SER A 149 -7.80 6.54 -14.59
CA SER A 149 -8.23 6.70 -16.00
C SER A 149 -7.05 6.71 -16.97
N ALA A 150 -7.17 5.97 -18.07
CA ALA A 150 -6.23 5.94 -19.18
C ALA A 150 -6.94 5.58 -20.51
N ILE A 151 -6.22 5.63 -21.63
CA ILE A 151 -6.72 5.01 -22.88
C ILE A 151 -6.59 3.48 -22.81
N TYR A 152 -5.51 2.98 -22.19
CA TYR A 152 -5.26 1.56 -22.00
C TYR A 152 -4.81 1.27 -20.57
N GLY A 153 -5.51 0.36 -19.90
CA GLY A 153 -5.25 -0.01 -18.52
C GLY A 153 -5.48 1.18 -17.58
N ASN A 154 -6.73 1.44 -17.21
CA ASN A 154 -7.07 2.54 -16.31
C ASN A 154 -6.34 2.37 -14.98
N ASP A 155 -6.31 1.16 -14.44
CA ASP A 155 -5.57 0.87 -13.22
C ASP A 155 -4.13 0.48 -13.54
N VAL A 156 -3.94 -0.59 -14.34
CA VAL A 156 -2.59 -1.09 -14.61
C VAL A 156 -2.38 -1.33 -16.09
N TYR A 157 -1.28 -0.80 -16.61
CA TYR A 157 -0.76 -1.18 -17.92
C TYR A 157 0.58 -1.88 -17.76
N TYR A 158 0.65 -3.13 -18.19
CA TYR A 158 1.84 -3.94 -18.15
C TYR A 158 2.35 -4.27 -19.56
N TRP A 159 3.45 -3.62 -19.93
CA TRP A 159 4.25 -3.94 -21.09
C TRP A 159 5.37 -4.90 -20.70
N ALA A 160 5.16 -6.19 -20.90
CA ALA A 160 6.24 -7.16 -20.82
C ALA A 160 6.18 -8.16 -21.97
N GLY A 161 7.23 -8.99 -22.07
CA GLY A 161 7.32 -10.09 -23.01
C GLY A 161 6.27 -11.16 -22.73
N THR A 162 6.69 -12.30 -22.18
CA THR A 162 5.83 -13.49 -22.02
C THR A 162 5.45 -13.83 -20.59
N SER A 163 5.94 -13.08 -19.60
CA SER A 163 5.73 -13.39 -18.18
C SER A 163 4.57 -12.61 -17.59
N ASP A 164 3.85 -13.22 -16.66
CA ASP A 164 2.65 -12.65 -16.05
C ASP A 164 3.01 -11.84 -14.79
N MET A 165 2.45 -10.65 -14.63
CA MET A 165 2.48 -9.93 -13.35
C MET A 165 1.54 -10.63 -12.35
N THR A 166 1.86 -10.60 -11.06
CA THR A 166 0.95 -11.12 -10.02
C THR A 166 0.21 -9.99 -9.33
N ILE A 167 -1.12 -10.05 -9.35
CA ILE A 167 -2.01 -9.15 -8.60
C ILE A 167 -2.94 -10.01 -7.74
N SER A 168 -2.88 -9.89 -6.42
CA SER A 168 -3.74 -10.70 -5.53
C SER A 168 -4.25 -9.90 -4.34
N TYR A 169 -5.43 -10.26 -3.83
CA TYR A 169 -6.08 -9.57 -2.71
C TYR A 169 -6.20 -8.06 -2.93
N CYS A 170 -6.54 -7.63 -4.14
CA CYS A 170 -6.72 -6.21 -4.45
C CYS A 170 -8.18 -5.87 -4.73
N ASP A 171 -8.56 -4.64 -4.41
CA ASP A 171 -9.79 -4.02 -4.93
C ASP A 171 -9.41 -3.32 -6.23
N ILE A 172 -9.68 -3.97 -7.36
CA ILE A 172 -9.23 -3.60 -8.71
C ILE A 172 -10.18 -4.21 -9.74
N ASP A 173 -10.55 -3.44 -10.77
CA ASP A 173 -11.34 -3.97 -11.88
C ASP A 173 -10.44 -4.80 -12.82
N PRO A 174 -10.69 -6.11 -12.99
CA PRO A 174 -9.96 -6.93 -13.95
C PRO A 174 -9.98 -6.40 -15.39
N ASP A 175 -11.05 -5.68 -15.78
CA ASP A 175 -11.19 -5.09 -17.12
C ASP A 175 -10.30 -3.84 -17.30
N ASP A 176 -9.85 -3.23 -16.21
CA ASP A 176 -8.97 -2.06 -16.18
C ASP A 176 -7.47 -2.42 -16.08
N ILE A 177 -7.16 -3.72 -16.19
CA ILE A 177 -5.79 -4.24 -16.29
C ILE A 177 -5.48 -4.59 -17.75
N TYR A 178 -4.45 -3.95 -18.31
CA TYR A 178 -3.93 -4.27 -19.62
C TYR A 178 -2.60 -5.04 -19.52
N GLY A 179 -2.49 -6.17 -20.21
CA GLY A 179 -1.29 -7.00 -20.26
C GLY A 179 -1.51 -8.40 -19.68
N ASN A 180 -0.46 -9.21 -19.59
CA ASN A 180 -0.57 -10.55 -19.00
C ASN A 180 -0.47 -10.47 -17.48
N TRP A 181 -1.46 -11.00 -16.78
CA TRP A 181 -1.48 -11.01 -15.33
C TRP A 181 -2.16 -12.27 -14.81
N GLY A 182 -1.83 -12.63 -13.58
CA GLY A 182 -2.50 -13.67 -12.82
C GLY A 182 -2.60 -13.28 -11.35
N GLY A 183 -3.13 -14.19 -10.54
CA GLY A 183 -3.31 -14.01 -9.11
C GLY A 183 -4.71 -14.40 -8.66
N ILE A 184 -5.03 -14.13 -7.40
CA ILE A 184 -6.22 -14.64 -6.73
C ILE A 184 -6.87 -13.58 -5.84
N ASN A 185 -8.16 -13.77 -5.55
CA ASN A 185 -8.91 -12.98 -4.56
C ASN A 185 -8.92 -11.47 -4.83
N ASN A 186 -8.93 -11.07 -6.10
CA ASN A 186 -9.24 -9.69 -6.48
C ASN A 186 -10.76 -9.53 -6.61
N PHE A 187 -11.26 -8.35 -6.25
CA PHE A 187 -12.65 -7.95 -6.44
C PHE A 187 -12.70 -6.49 -6.90
N TYR A 188 -13.88 -6.01 -7.30
CA TYR A 188 -14.09 -4.63 -7.68
C TYR A 188 -15.38 -4.11 -7.06
N GLN A 189 -15.25 -3.33 -5.99
CA GLN A 189 -16.36 -2.70 -5.27
C GLN A 189 -15.96 -1.29 -4.84
N ASP A 190 -16.94 -0.40 -4.62
CA ASP A 190 -16.64 0.93 -4.08
C ASP A 190 -15.95 0.78 -2.71
N PRO A 191 -14.71 1.28 -2.53
CA PRO A 191 -13.99 1.17 -1.27
C PRO A 191 -14.67 1.92 -0.11
N VAL A 192 -15.61 2.81 -0.40
CA VAL A 192 -16.32 3.63 0.60
C VAL A 192 -15.34 4.42 1.47
N PHE A 193 -14.42 5.15 0.84
CA PHE A 193 -13.47 5.98 1.58
C PHE A 193 -14.21 7.00 2.47
N ILE A 194 -13.79 7.10 3.73
CA ILE A 194 -14.44 7.99 4.71
C ILE A 194 -13.82 9.38 4.79
N ASP A 195 -12.66 9.59 4.15
CA ASP A 195 -12.02 10.88 3.99
C ASP A 195 -11.07 10.96 2.77
N SER A 196 -10.35 12.07 2.64
CA SER A 196 -9.43 12.35 1.53
C SER A 196 -8.08 11.64 1.62
N LEU A 197 -7.74 11.01 2.74
CA LEU A 197 -6.54 10.18 2.85
C LEU A 197 -6.83 8.72 2.51
N CYS A 198 -8.05 8.44 2.03
CA CYS A 198 -8.49 7.12 1.61
C CYS A 198 -8.54 6.12 2.76
N HIS A 199 -8.82 6.59 3.98
CA HIS A 199 -9.13 5.70 5.10
C HIS A 199 -10.40 4.91 4.79
N VAL A 200 -10.42 3.65 5.24
CA VAL A 200 -11.56 2.73 5.10
C VAL A 200 -12.17 2.49 6.48
N ASP A 201 -13.48 2.28 6.52
CA ASP A 201 -14.16 1.88 7.74
C ASP A 201 -14.76 0.48 7.63
N THR A 202 -15.52 0.13 8.66
CA THR A 202 -16.14 -1.18 8.84
C THR A 202 -17.20 -1.52 7.80
N ASP A 203 -17.75 -0.52 7.11
CA ASP A 203 -18.73 -0.71 6.05
C ASP A 203 -18.04 -0.88 4.67
N SER A 204 -16.72 -0.65 4.59
CA SER A 204 -15.93 -0.86 3.38
C SER A 204 -15.84 -2.34 3.00
N PRO A 205 -15.91 -2.69 1.70
CA PRO A 205 -15.59 -4.04 1.24
C PRO A 205 -14.11 -4.41 1.41
N CYS A 206 -13.23 -3.44 1.64
CA CYS A 206 -11.80 -3.65 1.86
C CYS A 206 -11.45 -4.03 3.30
N PHE A 207 -12.40 -3.88 4.23
CA PHE A 207 -12.21 -4.19 5.64
C PHE A 207 -12.09 -5.71 5.87
N ASN A 208 -10.98 -6.14 6.47
CA ASN A 208 -10.67 -7.52 6.85
C ASN A 208 -10.65 -8.54 5.69
N THR A 209 -10.40 -8.07 4.46
CA THR A 209 -10.38 -8.92 3.25
C THR A 209 -8.99 -9.15 2.66
N GLY A 210 -7.96 -8.45 3.18
CA GLY A 210 -6.58 -8.61 2.76
C GLY A 210 -5.91 -9.85 3.35
N ILE A 211 -4.64 -10.05 2.99
CA ILE A 211 -3.83 -11.17 3.47
C ILE A 211 -2.57 -10.71 4.20
N ASP A 212 -2.29 -11.33 5.34
CA ASP A 212 -1.10 -11.05 6.15
C ASP A 212 0.18 -11.63 5.52
N ILE A 213 0.13 -12.89 5.05
CA ILE A 213 1.29 -13.59 4.49
C ILE A 213 0.87 -14.42 3.27
N ILE A 214 1.64 -14.33 2.18
CA ILE A 214 1.46 -15.14 0.98
C ILE A 214 2.80 -15.65 0.44
N GLU A 215 2.83 -16.87 -0.09
CA GLU A 215 3.99 -17.42 -0.79
C GLU A 215 3.71 -17.46 -2.30
N ILE A 216 4.58 -16.81 -3.09
CA ILE A 216 4.51 -16.75 -4.55
C ILE A 216 5.86 -17.24 -5.08
N GLU A 217 5.84 -18.30 -5.89
CA GLU A 217 7.04 -18.90 -6.50
C GLU A 217 8.16 -19.26 -5.48
N GLY A 218 7.76 -19.65 -4.26
CA GLY A 218 8.70 -20.00 -3.18
C GLY A 218 9.29 -18.80 -2.42
N ILE A 219 8.77 -17.58 -2.67
CA ILE A 219 9.13 -16.36 -1.95
C ILE A 219 7.94 -15.95 -1.08
N THR A 220 8.21 -15.74 0.21
CA THR A 220 7.22 -15.26 1.17
C THR A 220 7.15 -13.74 1.16
N PHE A 221 5.96 -13.20 0.93
CA PHE A 221 5.63 -11.78 1.06
C PHE A 221 4.80 -11.61 2.33
N ASN A 222 5.22 -10.66 3.17
CA ASN A 222 4.53 -10.31 4.40
C ASN A 222 3.95 -8.91 4.23
N CYS A 223 2.76 -8.71 4.79
CA CYS A 223 2.19 -7.40 4.97
C CYS A 223 3.06 -6.56 5.95
N PRO A 224 3.17 -5.23 5.77
CA PRO A 224 3.83 -4.37 6.75
C PRO A 224 3.12 -4.40 8.13
N ASP A 225 3.90 -4.33 9.21
CA ASP A 225 3.40 -4.36 10.60
C ASP A 225 2.57 -3.13 10.99
N SER A 226 2.64 -2.06 10.18
CA SER A 226 1.89 -0.82 10.38
C SER A 226 1.38 -0.25 9.05
N ASP A 227 0.33 0.55 9.13
CA ASP A 227 -0.29 1.22 7.98
C ASP A 227 0.28 2.62 7.70
N TYR A 228 -0.44 3.42 6.92
CA TYR A 228 -0.10 4.81 6.59
C TYR A 228 -0.03 5.75 7.80
N ASP A 229 -0.96 5.62 8.76
CA ASP A 229 -1.03 6.46 9.97
C ASP A 229 -0.09 5.96 11.08
N GLY A 230 0.52 4.78 10.88
CA GLY A 230 1.41 4.13 11.82
C GLY A 230 0.66 3.27 12.85
N ASP A 231 -0.61 2.97 12.59
CA ASP A 231 -1.41 2.08 13.40
C ASP A 231 -1.04 0.60 13.11
N PRO A 232 -1.21 -0.31 14.10
CA PRO A 232 -0.81 -1.70 13.93
C PRO A 232 -1.63 -2.41 12.84
N ARG A 233 -0.98 -3.31 12.11
CA ARG A 233 -1.62 -4.16 11.11
C ARG A 233 -1.27 -5.64 11.33
N PRO A 234 -2.24 -6.56 11.28
CA PRO A 234 -3.68 -6.31 11.26
C PRO A 234 -4.21 -5.83 12.62
N SER A 235 -5.24 -4.99 12.61
CA SER A 235 -5.83 -4.45 13.85
C SER A 235 -7.03 -5.27 14.36
N TYR A 236 -7.88 -5.76 13.46
CA TYR A 236 -9.14 -6.43 13.84
C TYR A 236 -9.42 -7.73 13.07
N GLY A 237 -8.42 -8.60 12.91
CA GLY A 237 -8.59 -9.90 12.26
C GLY A 237 -7.57 -10.12 11.16
N ASN A 238 -8.06 -10.13 9.92
CA ASN A 238 -7.21 -10.04 8.75
C ASN A 238 -6.80 -8.58 8.51
N VAL A 239 -5.90 -8.39 7.55
CA VAL A 239 -5.45 -7.08 7.07
C VAL A 239 -6.55 -6.41 6.25
N ASP A 240 -6.65 -5.08 6.32
CA ASP A 240 -7.46 -4.30 5.40
C ASP A 240 -6.71 -4.10 4.07
N ILE A 241 -7.44 -4.17 2.95
CA ILE A 241 -6.89 -3.82 1.63
C ILE A 241 -6.77 -2.30 1.56
N GLY A 242 -5.65 -1.79 1.04
CA GLY A 242 -5.36 -0.36 0.92
C GLY A 242 -4.20 0.09 1.80
N ALA A 243 -3.92 1.40 1.75
CA ALA A 243 -2.85 2.02 2.52
C ALA A 243 -3.11 2.05 4.03
N ASP A 244 -4.38 2.12 4.42
CA ASP A 244 -4.85 2.31 5.79
C ASP A 244 -5.39 1.01 6.41
N GLU A 245 -5.27 0.87 7.71
CA GLU A 245 -5.96 -0.16 8.49
C GLU A 245 -7.01 0.52 9.36
N PHE A 246 -8.25 0.05 9.33
CA PHE A 246 -9.29 0.60 10.19
C PHE A 246 -8.89 0.50 11.66
N TYR A 247 -8.57 1.65 12.24
CA TYR A 247 -8.18 1.76 13.63
C TYR A 247 -9.05 2.78 14.38
N VAL A 248 -9.49 2.38 15.58
CA VAL A 248 -10.28 3.25 16.45
C VAL A 248 -9.70 3.26 17.84
N ILE A 249 -9.36 4.46 18.33
CA ILE A 249 -8.99 4.68 19.72
C ILE A 249 -10.29 4.82 20.55
N GLY A 250 -10.89 3.68 20.93
CA GLY A 250 -12.14 3.65 21.71
C GLY A 250 -12.71 2.24 21.92
N ILE A 251 -13.79 2.11 22.70
CA ILE A 251 -14.53 0.84 22.80
C ILE A 251 -15.52 0.77 21.64
N LEU A 252 -15.19 -0.01 20.60
CA LEU A 252 -16.16 -0.41 19.58
C LEU A 252 -17.15 -1.40 20.21
N HIS A 253 -18.37 -0.93 20.48
CA HIS A 253 -19.41 -1.74 21.14
C HIS A 253 -19.86 -2.95 20.29
N ASN A 254 -19.57 -2.94 18.98
CA ASN A 254 -20.13 -3.88 18.01
C ASN A 254 -19.13 -4.91 17.44
N TYR A 255 -17.84 -4.83 17.78
CA TYR A 255 -16.80 -5.76 17.26
C TYR A 255 -16.47 -6.93 18.18
N PHE A 256 -17.10 -6.99 19.35
CA PHE A 256 -17.21 -8.24 20.08
C PHE A 256 -18.29 -9.09 19.41
N THR A 257 -17.92 -9.79 18.34
CA THR A 257 -18.58 -11.05 18.03
C THR A 257 -18.60 -11.88 19.32
N ASP A 258 -19.69 -12.60 19.58
CA ASP A 258 -20.04 -13.23 20.86
C ASP A 258 -18.99 -14.25 21.43
N GLU A 259 -17.78 -14.35 20.87
CA GLU A 259 -16.70 -15.24 21.28
C GLU A 259 -15.50 -14.57 21.99
N ALA A 260 -15.44 -13.24 22.11
CA ALA A 260 -14.40 -12.59 22.92
C ALA A 260 -14.96 -11.58 23.93
N LYS A 261 -16.02 -11.96 24.67
CA LYS A 261 -16.33 -11.27 25.93
C LYS A 261 -15.11 -11.37 26.83
N ILE A 262 -14.34 -10.28 26.92
CA ILE A 262 -13.30 -10.12 27.94
C ILE A 262 -14.01 -10.38 29.27
N GLN A 263 -13.73 -11.53 29.88
CA GLN A 263 -14.31 -11.88 31.17
C GLN A 263 -13.66 -10.99 32.23
N LEU A 264 -14.16 -9.77 32.35
CA LEU A 264 -13.73 -8.82 33.35
C LEU A 264 -14.50 -9.11 34.64
N ARG A 265 -13.76 -9.40 35.70
CA ARG A 265 -14.30 -9.57 37.05
C ARG A 265 -13.63 -8.58 37.97
N ALA A 266 -14.43 -7.84 38.73
CA ALA A 266 -13.97 -7.05 39.84
C ALA A 266 -14.43 -7.74 41.13
N TYR A 267 -13.49 -8.09 42.01
CA TYR A 267 -13.83 -8.61 43.33
C TYR A 267 -12.90 -8.03 44.41
N PRO A 268 -13.46 -7.51 45.52
CA PRO A 268 -14.90 -7.31 45.77
C PRO A 268 -15.51 -6.20 44.87
N ASN A 269 -16.78 -6.35 44.49
CA ASN A 269 -17.57 -5.30 43.83
C ASN A 269 -19.01 -5.34 44.37
N PRO A 270 -19.48 -4.29 45.10
CA PRO A 270 -18.80 -3.03 45.39
C PRO A 270 -17.61 -3.16 46.36
N PHE A 271 -16.70 -2.19 46.36
CA PHE A 271 -15.53 -2.11 47.26
C PHE A 271 -15.35 -0.70 47.82
N THR A 272 -14.63 -0.59 48.95
CA THR A 272 -14.41 0.69 49.65
C THR A 272 -12.93 1.11 49.72
N VAL A 273 -11.99 0.18 49.56
CA VAL A 273 -10.53 0.45 49.67
C VAL A 273 -9.78 -0.07 48.45
N SER A 274 -10.01 -1.31 48.05
CA SER A 274 -9.39 -1.90 46.86
C SER A 274 -10.28 -2.98 46.24
N THR A 275 -10.07 -3.22 44.94
CA THR A 275 -10.62 -4.36 44.20
C THR A 275 -9.49 -4.99 43.39
N THR A 276 -9.61 -6.29 43.11
CA THR A 276 -8.82 -6.95 42.07
C THR A 276 -9.61 -6.94 40.78
N ILE A 277 -8.99 -6.51 39.69
CA ILE A 277 -9.55 -6.64 38.32
C ILE A 277 -8.88 -7.84 37.67
N GLU A 278 -9.67 -8.87 37.40
CA GLU A 278 -9.23 -10.07 36.67
C GLU A 278 -9.81 -10.02 35.26
N PHE A 279 -8.97 -10.27 34.25
CA PHE A 279 -9.38 -10.43 32.87
C PHE A 279 -8.59 -11.55 32.19
N LYS A 280 -9.15 -12.11 31.13
CA LYS A 280 -8.46 -13.08 30.26
C LYS A 280 -8.30 -12.47 28.89
N ILE A 281 -7.08 -12.52 28.36
CA ILE A 281 -6.80 -12.19 26.96
C ILE A 281 -6.98 -13.45 26.10
N PRO A 282 -7.68 -13.36 24.96
CA PRO A 282 -7.92 -14.52 24.10
C PRO A 282 -6.65 -14.99 23.37
N TYR A 283 -5.69 -14.09 23.15
CA TYR A 283 -4.41 -14.36 22.50
C TYR A 283 -3.25 -13.76 23.31
N ARG A 284 -2.02 -14.23 23.09
CA ARG A 284 -0.83 -13.70 23.80
C ARG A 284 -0.52 -12.29 23.28
N GLY A 285 -0.43 -11.32 24.17
CA GLY A 285 -0.08 -9.95 23.84
C GLY A 285 0.09 -9.09 25.09
N PHE A 286 0.55 -7.85 24.90
CA PHE A 286 0.56 -6.87 25.98
C PHE A 286 -0.87 -6.41 26.28
N ALA A 287 -1.20 -6.31 27.57
CA ALA A 287 -2.49 -5.80 28.01
C ALA A 287 -2.28 -4.59 28.92
N GLY A 288 -3.02 -3.52 28.65
CA GLY A 288 -3.08 -2.34 29.49
C GLY A 288 -4.48 -2.16 30.08
N ALA A 289 -4.56 -1.81 31.36
CA ALA A 289 -5.81 -1.39 31.99
C ALA A 289 -5.77 0.12 32.27
N LYS A 290 -6.85 0.83 31.98
CA LYS A 290 -7.07 2.23 32.38
C LYS A 290 -8.35 2.28 33.23
N VAL A 291 -8.27 2.93 34.39
CA VAL A 291 -9.41 3.10 35.30
C VAL A 291 -9.87 4.55 35.23
N TYR A 292 -11.19 4.75 35.15
CA TYR A 292 -11.81 6.07 35.06
C TYR A 292 -12.85 6.26 36.16
N ASP A 293 -13.02 7.49 36.63
CA ASP A 293 -14.13 7.86 37.51
C ASP A 293 -15.45 8.01 36.73
N MET A 294 -16.56 8.25 37.44
CA MET A 294 -17.87 8.45 36.80
C MET A 294 -17.97 9.73 35.97
N LEU A 295 -16.96 10.60 36.03
CA LEU A 295 -16.86 11.84 35.25
C LEU A 295 -15.91 11.70 34.05
N GLY A 296 -15.30 10.52 33.85
CA GLY A 296 -14.38 10.23 32.75
C GLY A 296 -12.92 10.64 32.99
N ASN A 297 -12.54 11.01 34.23
CA ASN A 297 -11.14 11.30 34.56
C ASN A 297 -10.38 10.01 34.85
N LYS A 298 -9.13 9.93 34.40
CA LYS A 298 -8.24 8.79 34.68
C LYS A 298 -7.81 8.81 36.15
N ILE A 299 -7.94 7.67 36.83
CA ILE A 299 -7.53 7.45 38.24
C ILE A 299 -6.17 6.73 38.29
#